data_AF-A0A6G6TKP6-F1
#
_entry.id   AF-A0A6G6TKP6-F1
#
_cell.length_a   1.000
_cell.length_b   1.000
_cell.length_c   1.000
_cell.angle_alpha   90.00
_cell.angle_beta   90.00
_cell.angle_gamma   90.00
#
_symmetry.space_group_name_H-M   'P 1'
#
loop_
_entity.id
_entity.type
_entity.pdbx_description
1 polymer ?
#
loop_
_entity_poly.entity_id
_entity_poly.type
_entity_poly.pdbx_seq_one_letter_code
_entity_poly.pdbx_strand_id
1 'polypeptide(L)'
;MKNIKKKELVYDGFEDDFYQLNHLIQCPYYDEDMLVSVTQLRDLNSLDKDVKQQVINKVKGMTLNLGMHYNYDGLSIMYDIQKSKKEKVQLLGLFAIGERQPARYQIIVLGIFRINL
;
A
#
# COMPACT_ATOMS: atom_id res chain seq x y z
N MET A 1 -7.65 -16.42 2.06
CA MET A 1 -7.61 -14.97 2.29
C MET A 1 -8.88 -14.32 1.73
N LYS A 2 -9.70 -13.68 2.58
CA LYS A 2 -10.77 -12.77 2.12
C LYS A 2 -10.08 -11.49 1.58
N ASN A 3 -10.45 -11.01 0.40
CA ASN A 3 -9.79 -9.86 -0.26
C ASN A 3 -10.81 -8.74 -0.46
N ILE A 4 -10.45 -7.50 -0.15
CA ILE A 4 -11.20 -6.33 -0.63
C ILE A 4 -10.26 -5.51 -1.53
N LYS A 5 -10.61 -5.47 -2.82
CA LYS A 5 -9.93 -4.68 -3.83
C LYS A 5 -10.44 -3.24 -3.74
N LYS A 6 -10.07 -2.51 -2.69
CA LYS A 6 -10.37 -1.08 -2.62
C LYS A 6 -9.24 -0.35 -3.32
N LYS A 7 -9.51 0.11 -4.54
CA LYS A 7 -8.69 1.15 -5.17
C LYS A 7 -9.22 2.49 -4.67
N GLU A 8 -8.44 3.17 -3.86
CA GLU A 8 -8.87 4.41 -3.21
C GLU A 8 -7.71 5.40 -3.21
N LEU A 9 -7.97 6.60 -3.70
CA LEU A 9 -7.06 7.73 -3.56
C LEU A 9 -7.22 8.28 -2.14
N VAL A 10 -6.18 8.09 -1.33
CA VAL A 10 -6.17 8.51 0.08
C VAL A 10 -5.54 9.89 0.23
N TYR A 11 -4.60 10.22 -0.65
CA TYR A 11 -3.90 11.49 -0.62
C TYR A 11 -3.60 11.97 -2.03
N ASP A 12 -3.78 13.27 -2.26
CA ASP A 12 -3.40 13.98 -3.48
C ASP A 12 -3.14 15.45 -3.13
N GLY A 13 -1.88 15.80 -2.89
CA GLY A 13 -1.51 17.07 -2.28
C GLY A 13 -0.03 17.37 -2.36
N PHE A 14 0.45 18.30 -1.53
CA PHE A 14 1.84 18.77 -1.56
C PHE A 14 2.83 17.78 -0.94
N GLU A 15 4.11 17.98 -1.26
CA GLU A 15 5.22 17.14 -0.78
C GLU A 15 5.35 17.11 0.75
N ASP A 16 5.25 18.27 1.40
CA ASP A 16 5.45 18.38 2.86
C ASP A 16 4.47 17.49 3.62
N ASP A 17 3.18 17.63 3.32
CA ASP A 17 2.10 16.85 3.93
C ASP A 17 2.20 15.35 3.58
N PHE A 18 2.69 15.01 2.39
CA PHE A 18 2.91 13.64 1.96
C PHE A 18 3.90 12.91 2.89
N TYR A 19 5.02 13.55 3.24
CA TYR A 19 6.05 12.96 4.09
C TYR A 19 5.83 13.16 5.60
N GLN A 20 5.20 14.27 6.01
CA GLN A 20 5.06 14.64 7.42
C GLN A 20 3.81 14.05 8.09
N LEU A 21 2.73 13.83 7.34
CA LEU A 21 1.48 13.35 7.91
C LEU A 21 1.39 11.82 7.92
N ASN A 22 0.66 11.31 8.91
CA ASN A 22 0.15 9.94 8.85
C ASN A 22 -1.19 9.95 8.11
N HIS A 23 -1.34 9.02 7.18
CA HIS A 23 -2.52 8.88 6.34
C HIS A 23 -3.38 7.75 6.90
N LEU A 24 -4.62 8.08 7.29
CA LEU A 24 -5.57 7.11 7.84
C LEU A 24 -6.28 6.37 6.72
N ILE A 25 -6.26 5.04 6.78
CA ILE A 25 -6.85 4.17 5.78
C ILE A 25 -7.77 3.19 6.47
N GLN A 26 -9.06 3.31 6.19
CA GLN A 26 -10.07 2.46 6.81
C GLN A 26 -9.85 0.99 6.43
N CYS A 27 -9.64 0.14 7.43
CA CYS A 27 -9.53 -1.30 7.20
C CYS A 27 -10.92 -1.88 6.88
N PRO A 28 -11.04 -2.69 5.83
CA PRO A 28 -12.33 -3.27 5.48
C PRO A 28 -12.63 -4.57 6.23
N TYR A 29 -11.72 -5.07 7.08
CA TYR A 29 -11.86 -6.34 7.81
C TYR A 29 -12.44 -6.18 9.21
N TYR A 30 -12.21 -5.03 9.83
CA TYR A 30 -12.67 -4.72 11.18
C TYR A 30 -12.55 -3.20 11.40
N ASP A 31 -13.21 -2.73 12.45
CA ASP A 31 -13.30 -1.32 12.82
C ASP A 31 -11.98 -0.82 13.47
N GLU A 32 -10.91 -0.80 12.68
CA GLU A 32 -9.60 -0.26 13.04
C GLU A 32 -8.94 0.32 11.79
N ASP A 33 -8.41 1.54 11.88
CA ASP A 33 -7.74 2.17 10.75
C ASP A 33 -6.27 1.75 10.68
N MET A 34 -5.76 1.61 9.45
CA MET A 34 -4.34 1.50 9.18
C MET A 34 -3.74 2.91 9.11
N LEU A 35 -2.76 3.19 9.97
CA LEU A 35 -2.03 4.45 10.00
C LEU A 35 -0.78 4.34 9.12
N VAL A 36 -0.79 4.97 7.95
CA VAL A 36 0.32 4.88 6.99
C VAL A 36 1.20 6.12 7.05
N SER A 37 2.47 5.94 7.38
CA SER A 37 3.51 6.96 7.18
C SER A 37 4.35 6.58 5.97
N VAL A 38 4.51 7.49 5.01
CA VAL A 38 5.33 7.26 3.80
C VAL A 38 6.76 6.83 4.17
N THR A 39 7.32 7.42 5.22
CA THR A 39 8.70 7.12 5.68
C THR A 39 8.89 5.70 6.21
N GLN A 40 7.80 5.00 6.54
CA GLN A 40 7.84 3.62 7.07
C GLN A 40 7.50 2.58 6.01
N LEU A 41 7.13 3.00 4.79
CA LEU A 41 6.78 2.10 3.71
C LEU A 41 8.01 1.37 3.18
N ARG A 42 7.80 0.11 2.78
CA ARG A 42 8.84 -0.76 2.22
C ARG A 42 8.55 -1.06 0.77
N ASP A 43 9.59 -1.12 -0.04
CA ASP A 43 9.44 -1.47 -1.46
C ASP A 43 8.87 -2.89 -1.60
N LEU A 44 7.88 -3.09 -2.47
CA LEU A 44 7.25 -4.39 -2.68
C LEU A 44 8.25 -5.50 -2.99
N ASN A 45 9.38 -5.20 -3.63
CA ASN A 45 10.40 -6.18 -3.94
C ASN A 45 11.03 -6.83 -2.71
N SER A 46 11.09 -6.11 -1.59
CA SER A 46 11.61 -6.60 -0.30
C SER A 46 10.65 -7.56 0.42
N LEU A 47 9.41 -7.67 -0.03
CA LEU A 47 8.43 -8.60 0.54
C LEU A 47 8.81 -10.05 0.18
N ASP A 48 8.53 -10.96 1.12
CA ASP A 48 8.70 -12.41 0.92
C ASP A 48 8.09 -12.85 -0.43
N LYS A 49 8.78 -13.75 -1.13
CA LYS A 49 8.44 -14.13 -2.51
C LYS A 49 7.04 -14.73 -2.61
N ASP A 50 6.65 -15.59 -1.66
CA ASP A 50 5.38 -16.29 -1.69
C ASP A 50 4.24 -15.34 -1.34
N VAL A 51 4.43 -14.47 -0.34
CA VAL A 51 3.44 -13.43 0.01
C VAL A 51 3.29 -12.42 -1.13
N LYS A 52 4.42 -11.98 -1.72
CA LYS A 52 4.45 -11.05 -2.85
C LYS A 52 3.67 -11.59 -4.04
N GLN A 53 3.91 -12.85 -4.43
CA GLN A 53 3.19 -13.47 -5.54
C GLN A 53 1.68 -13.55 -5.28
N GLN A 54 1.28 -13.87 -4.04
CA GLN A 54 -0.14 -13.91 -3.65
C GLN A 54 -0.82 -12.55 -3.75
N VAL A 55 -0.12 -11.47 -3.38
CA VAL A 55 -0.65 -10.10 -3.41
C VAL A 55 -0.71 -9.57 -4.85
N ILE A 56 0.36 -9.70 -5.63
CA ILE A 56 0.42 -9.23 -7.03
C ILE A 56 -0.71 -9.85 -7.85
N ASN A 57 -0.94 -11.15 -7.73
CA ASN A 57 -1.99 -11.85 -8.48
C ASN A 57 -3.41 -11.33 -8.18
N LYS A 58 -3.60 -10.61 -7.07
CA LYS A 58 -4.90 -10.08 -6.64
C LYS A 58 -5.14 -8.63 -7.07
N VAL A 59 -4.07 -7.89 -7.37
CA VAL A 59 -4.12 -6.48 -7.73
C VAL A 59 -4.04 -6.34 -9.24
N LYS A 60 -5.03 -5.69 -9.85
CA LYS A 60 -5.07 -5.46 -11.30
C LYS A 60 -4.39 -4.14 -11.67
N GLY A 61 -3.63 -4.14 -12.77
CA GLY A 61 -3.02 -2.94 -13.35
C GLY A 61 -1.62 -2.62 -12.83
N MET A 62 -1.03 -3.52 -12.05
CA MET A 62 0.39 -3.44 -11.72
C MET A 62 1.22 -3.81 -12.94
N THR A 63 2.30 -3.06 -13.17
CA THR A 63 3.29 -3.40 -14.19
C THR A 63 4.67 -3.51 -13.55
N LEU A 64 5.49 -4.41 -14.08
CA LEU A 64 6.90 -4.51 -13.71
C LEU A 64 7.70 -3.70 -14.71
N ASN A 65 8.40 -2.67 -14.26
CA ASN A 65 9.27 -1.90 -15.15
C ASN A 65 10.60 -2.65 -15.42
N LEU A 66 11.33 -2.20 -16.43
CA LEU A 66 12.62 -2.78 -16.85
C LEU A 66 13.67 -2.80 -15.72
N GLY A 67 13.50 -1.98 -14.69
CA GLY A 67 14.32 -1.95 -13.48
C GLY A 67 13.90 -2.93 -12.38
N MET A 68 12.97 -3.86 -12.66
CA MET A 68 12.42 -4.84 -11.71
C MET A 68 11.61 -4.24 -10.55
N HIS A 69 11.12 -3.00 -10.66
CA HIS A 69 10.24 -2.37 -9.67
C HIS A 69 8.79 -2.42 -10.13
N TYR A 70 7.89 -2.72 -9.20
CA TYR A 70 6.47 -2.71 -9.47
C TYR A 70 5.95 -1.28 -9.43
N ASN A 71 5.18 -0.90 -10.44
CA ASN A 71 4.50 0.39 -10.51
C ASN A 71 3.01 0.21 -10.83
N TYR A 72 2.24 1.25 -10.51
CA TYR A 72 0.84 1.39 -10.88
C TYR A 72 0.61 2.82 -11.36
N ASP A 73 0.18 2.99 -12.61
CA ASP A 73 -0.02 4.32 -13.22
C ASP A 73 1.21 5.23 -13.04
N GLY A 74 2.42 4.67 -13.21
CA GLY A 74 3.67 5.42 -13.06
C GLY A 74 4.14 5.66 -11.61
N LEU A 75 3.36 5.28 -10.60
CA LEU A 75 3.71 5.42 -9.18
C LEU A 75 4.35 4.14 -8.64
N SER A 76 5.32 4.28 -7.73
CA SER A 76 6.01 3.16 -7.10
C SER A 76 5.09 2.38 -6.17
N ILE A 77 5.21 1.05 -6.16
CA ILE A 77 4.40 0.21 -5.29
C ILE A 77 5.17 -0.15 -4.02
N MET A 78 4.62 0.28 -2.89
CA MET A 78 5.15 0.03 -1.57
C MET A 78 4.13 -0.67 -0.69
N TYR A 79 4.59 -1.26 0.41
CA TYR A 79 3.75 -1.95 1.36
C TYR A 79 4.09 -1.58 2.80
N ASP A 80 3.12 -1.83 3.67
CA ASP A 80 3.32 -1.85 5.12
C ASP A 80 2.59 -3.06 5.73
N ILE A 81 3.13 -3.55 6.84
CA ILE A 81 2.56 -4.66 7.61
C ILE A 81 2.29 -4.20 9.03
N GLN A 82 1.02 -4.15 9.40
CA GLN A 82 0.58 -3.77 10.74
C GLN A 82 -0.09 -4.96 11.42
N LYS A 83 0.15 -5.11 12.73
CA LYS A 83 -0.57 -6.09 13.55
C LYS A 83 -1.92 -5.48 13.93
N SER A 84 -2.99 -6.25 13.78
CA SER A 84 -4.29 -5.86 14.33
C SER A 84 -4.19 -5.71 15.85
N LYS A 85 -4.82 -4.69 16.42
CA LYS A 85 -4.97 -4.58 17.88
C LYS A 85 -6.08 -5.49 18.40
N LYS A 86 -7.06 -5.83 17.57
CA LYS A 86 -8.25 -6.58 17.95
C LYS A 86 -8.16 -8.08 17.63
N GLU A 87 -7.48 -8.44 16.56
CA GLU A 87 -7.34 -9.84 16.12
C GLU A 87 -5.88 -10.32 16.18
N LYS A 88 -5.66 -11.64 16.31
CA LYS A 88 -4.31 -12.24 16.22
C LYS A 88 -3.85 -12.39 14.77
N VAL A 89 -3.94 -11.33 13.96
CA VAL A 89 -3.52 -11.33 12.55
C VAL A 89 -2.81 -10.06 12.13
N GLN A 90 -2.11 -10.13 11.00
CA GLN A 90 -1.46 -8.99 10.37
C GLN A 90 -2.21 -8.55 9.13
N LEU A 91 -2.22 -7.24 8.92
CA LEU A 91 -2.64 -6.59 7.70
C LEU A 91 -1.42 -6.24 6.89
N LEU A 92 -1.48 -6.54 5.60
CA LEU A 92 -0.59 -6.01 4.60
C LEU A 92 -1.37 -4.98 3.77
N GLY A 93 -0.98 -3.72 3.86
CA GLY A 93 -1.46 -2.67 2.98
C GLY A 93 -0.51 -2.53 1.79
N LEU A 94 -1.06 -2.46 0.58
CA LEU A 94 -0.33 -2.21 -0.65
C LEU A 94 -0.74 -0.87 -1.23
N PHE A 95 0.23 -0.03 -1.56
CA PHE A 95 0.03 1.36 -1.95
C PHE A 95 0.81 1.68 -3.22
N ALA A 96 0.20 2.45 -4.13
CA ALA A 96 0.92 3.15 -5.17
C ALA A 96 1.18 4.57 -4.68
N ILE A 97 2.43 4.97 -4.61
CA ILE A 97 2.82 6.26 -4.05
C ILE A 97 3.86 6.96 -4.92
N GLY A 98 3.87 8.29 -4.85
CA GLY A 98 4.92 9.10 -5.45
C GLY A 98 4.41 10.40 -6.04
N GLU A 99 5.31 11.11 -6.70
CA GLU A 99 5.02 12.35 -7.40
C GLU A 99 4.27 12.07 -8.70
N ARG A 100 3.13 12.74 -8.89
CA ARG A 100 2.32 12.65 -10.12
C ARG A 100 2.55 13.85 -11.04
N GLN A 101 2.78 15.01 -10.44
CA GLN A 101 3.10 16.28 -11.09
C GLN A 101 4.08 17.04 -10.19
N PRO A 102 4.84 18.02 -10.70
CA PRO A 102 5.79 18.79 -9.89
C PRO A 102 5.20 19.24 -8.55
N ALA A 103 5.83 18.77 -7.45
CA ALA A 103 5.43 19.04 -6.06
C ALA A 103 4.03 18.54 -5.64
N ARG A 104 3.40 17.65 -6.43
CA ARG A 104 2.10 17.04 -6.12
C ARG A 104 2.19 15.53 -6.08
N TYR A 105 1.96 14.98 -4.89
CA TYR A 105 2.16 13.59 -4.53
C TYR A 105 0.85 12.88 -4.25
N GLN A 106 0.83 11.58 -4.52
CA GLN A 106 -0.36 10.76 -4.36
C GLN A 106 -0.08 9.52 -3.51
N ILE A 107 -1.12 9.09 -2.78
CA ILE A 107 -1.19 7.77 -2.14
C ILE A 107 -2.48 7.12 -2.61
N ILE A 108 -2.34 6.00 -3.32
CA ILE A 108 -3.45 5.17 -3.76
C ILE A 108 -3.35 3.81 -3.08
N VAL A 109 -4.39 3.42 -2.35
CA VAL A 109 -4.52 2.05 -1.84
C VAL A 109 -4.80 1.14 -3.02
N LEU A 110 -3.99 0.11 -3.20
CA LEU A 110 -4.18 -0.93 -4.21
C LEU A 110 -4.87 -2.17 -3.63
N GLY A 111 -4.69 -2.40 -2.34
CA GLY A 111 -5.39 -3.45 -1.60
C GLY A 111 -4.91 -3.57 -0.17
N ILE A 112 -5.80 -4.06 0.68
CA ILE A 112 -5.48 -4.44 2.07
C ILE A 112 -5.74 -5.94 2.16
N PHE A 113 -4.79 -6.67 2.75
CA PHE A 113 -4.80 -8.12 2.81
C PHE A 113 -4.55 -8.60 4.23
N ARG A 114 -5.38 -9.52 4.70
CA ARG A 114 -5.08 -10.29 5.90
C ARG A 114 -4.03 -11.35 5.57
N ILE A 115 -2.91 -11.35 6.27
CA ILE A 115 -1.87 -12.37 6.19
C ILE A 115 -1.69 -13.04 7.56
N ASN A 116 -1.42 -14.35 7.51
CA ASN A 116 -0.94 -15.09 8.67
C ASN A 116 0.55 -15.30 8.40
N LEU A 117 1.42 -14.58 9.13
CA LEU A 117 2.85 -14.91 9.17
C LEU A 117 3.09 -15.98 10.24
#